data_AF-A0A5C9F308-F1
#
_entry.id   AF-A0A5C9F308-F1
#
_cell.length_a   1.000
_cell.length_b   1.000
_cell.length_c   1.000
_cell.angle_alpha   90.00
_cell.angle_beta   90.00
_cell.angle_gamma   90.00
#
_symmetry.space_group_name_H-M   'P 1'
#
loop_
_entity.id
_entity.type
_entity.pdbx_description
1 polymer ?
#
loop_
_entity_poly.entity_id
_entity_poly.type
_entity_poly.pdbx_seq_one_letter_code
_entity_poly.pdbx_strand_id
1 'polypeptide(L)' 'MDEIVGRVYEEVSELLFEISKHFYRNKPNKLLIAHEIADVWLAIENLVEKLGIQKEVQLAKKELDEYEANKELAKDIKSK' A
#
# COMPACT_ATOMS: atom_id res chain seq x y z
N MET A 1 20.17 11.71 -5.60
CA MET A 1 19.13 10.80 -5.08
C MET A 1 18.48 10.15 -6.29
N ASP A 2 18.24 8.84 -6.30
CA ASP A 2 17.61 8.18 -7.44
C ASP A 2 16.18 8.74 -7.60
N GLU A 3 15.83 9.22 -8.79
CA GLU A 3 14.55 9.91 -9.05
C GLU A 3 13.34 9.04 -8.71
N ILE A 4 13.44 7.72 -8.92
CA ILE A 4 12.34 6.78 -8.62
C ILE A 4 12.15 6.65 -7.11
N VAL A 5 13.25 6.56 -6.36
CA VAL A 5 13.21 6.55 -4.89
C VAL A 5 12.68 7.88 -4.37
N GLY A 6 13.13 9.00 -4.95
CA GLY A 6 12.64 10.34 -4.64
C GLY A 6 11.13 10.47 -4.83
N ARG A 7 10.61 9.93 -5.94
CA ARG A 7 9.16 9.97 -6.23
C ARG A 7 8.35 9.25 -5.17
N VAL A 8 8.78 8.08 -4.70
CA VAL A 8 8.07 7.37 -3.62
C VAL A 8 7.96 8.23 -2.35
N TYR A 9 9.01 8.95 -1.97
CA TYR A 9 8.96 9.84 -0.81
C TYR A 9 8.02 11.03 -1.01
N GLU A 10 7.99 11.59 -2.22
CA GLU A 10 7.11 12.70 -2.60
C GLU A 10 5.64 12.28 -2.45
N GLU A 11 5.21 11.23 -3.15
CA GLU A 11 3.80 10.81 -3.16
C GLU A 11 3.32 10.38 -1.77
N VAL A 12 4.18 9.68 -1.00
CA VAL A 12 3.83 9.29 0.38
C VAL A 12 3.64 10.53 1.27
N SER A 13 4.41 11.59 1.05
CA SER A 13 4.27 12.83 1.79
C SER A 13 2.97 13.56 1.44
N GLU A 14 2.56 13.57 0.18
CA GLU A 14 1.30 14.15 -0.29
C GLU A 14 0.08 13.38 0.25
N LEU A 15 0.13 12.04 0.21
CA LEU A 15 -0.88 11.19 0.85
C LEU A 15 -1.01 11.46 2.36
N LEU A 16 0.12 11.53 3.07
CA LEU A 16 0.11 11.82 4.51
C LEU A 16 -0.48 13.19 4.82
N PHE A 17 -0.21 14.19 3.98
CA PHE A 17 -0.78 15.52 4.13
C PHE A 17 -2.31 15.50 3.99
N GLU A 18 -2.85 14.83 2.97
CA GLU A 18 -4.30 14.78 2.73
C GLU A 18 -5.04 13.92 3.77
N ILE A 19 -4.43 12.82 4.21
CA ILE A 19 -4.91 12.06 5.38
C ILE A 19 -4.94 12.93 6.62
N SER A 20 -3.85 13.66 6.92
CA SER A 20 -3.78 14.53 8.10
C SER A 20 -4.84 15.63 8.05
N LYS A 21 -5.08 16.23 6.89
CA LYS A 21 -6.13 17.23 6.69
C LYS A 21 -7.53 16.65 6.88
N HIS A 22 -7.76 15.40 6.45
CA HIS A 22 -9.01 14.70 6.69
C HIS A 22 -9.26 14.50 8.19
N PHE A 23 -8.31 13.93 8.92
CA PHE A 23 -8.47 13.55 10.33
C PHE A 23 -8.41 14.74 11.30
N TYR A 24 -7.49 15.69 11.09
CA TYR A 24 -7.26 16.78 12.06
C TYR A 24 -8.06 18.05 11.76
N ARG A 25 -8.54 18.24 10.52
CA ARG A 25 -9.26 19.46 10.12
C ARG A 25 -10.72 19.22 9.73
N ASN A 26 -11.23 17.98 9.84
CA ASN A 26 -12.59 17.59 9.42
C ASN A 26 -12.98 18.12 8.03
N LYS A 27 -12.02 18.18 7.10
CA LYS A 27 -12.24 18.54 5.70
C LYS A 27 -12.01 17.33 4.81
N PRO A 28 -12.92 16.34 4.84
CA PRO A 28 -12.72 15.10 4.10
C PRO A 28 -12.85 15.34 2.60
N ASN A 29 -11.74 15.20 1.86
CA ASN A 29 -11.77 15.05 0.41
C ASN A 29 -11.37 13.61 0.04
N LYS A 30 -12.36 12.71 0.07
CA LYS A 30 -12.15 11.28 -0.24
C LYS A 30 -11.61 11.07 -1.65
N LEU A 31 -12.00 11.92 -2.60
CA LEU A 31 -11.52 11.83 -3.97
C LEU A 31 -10.03 12.16 -4.04
N LEU A 32 -9.59 13.21 -3.36
CA LEU A 32 -8.18 13.57 -3.33
C LEU A 32 -7.33 12.49 -2.66
N ILE A 33 -7.76 11.94 -1.52
CA ILE A 33 -7.07 10.79 -0.89
C ILE A 33 -6.97 9.60 -1.87
N ALA A 34 -8.00 9.33 -2.66
CA ALA A 34 -7.94 8.26 -3.65
C ALA A 34 -6.93 8.54 -4.76
N HIS A 35 -6.77 9.80 -5.20
CA HIS A 35 -5.72 10.20 -6.13
C HIS A 35 -4.33 9.98 -5.53
N GLU A 36 -4.09 10.47 -4.31
CA GLU A 36 -2.80 10.30 -3.64
C GLU A 36 -2.42 8.82 -3.43
N ILE A 37 -3.41 7.95 -3.14
CA ILE A 37 -3.17 6.50 -3.06
C ILE A 37 -2.77 5.92 -4.42
N ALA A 38 -3.41 6.35 -5.51
CA ALA A 38 -3.08 5.89 -6.86
C ALA A 38 -1.67 6.33 -7.27
N ASP A 39 -1.27 7.54 -6.89
CA ASP A 39 0.06 8.08 -7.20
C ASP A 39 1.15 7.34 -6.41
N VAL A 40 0.94 7.08 -5.11
CA VAL A 40 1.82 6.21 -4.31
C VAL A 40 1.92 4.82 -4.91
N TRP A 41 0.80 4.24 -5.35
CA TRP A 41 0.78 2.92 -5.95
C TRP A 41 1.67 2.86 -7.20
N LEU A 42 1.51 3.81 -8.12
CA LEU A 42 2.32 3.90 -9.33
C LEU A 42 3.81 4.10 -9.02
N ALA A 43 4.14 4.95 -8.04
CA ALA A 43 5.53 5.15 -7.63
C ALA A 43 6.17 3.87 -7.08
N ILE A 44 5.42 3.07 -6.30
CA ILE A 44 5.88 1.77 -5.81
C ILE A 44 6.04 0.77 -6.96
N GLU A 45 5.11 0.72 -7.92
CA GLU A 45 5.24 -0.15 -9.10
C GLU A 45 6.54 0.14 -9.89
N ASN A 46 6.84 1.42 -10.11
CA ASN A 46 8.08 1.85 -10.75
C ASN A 46 9.32 1.45 -9.93
N LEU A 47 9.25 1.54 -8.59
CA LEU A 47 10.35 1.10 -7.72
C LEU A 47 10.56 -0.41 -7.80
N VAL A 48 9.49 -1.20 -7.82
CA VAL A 48 9.55 -2.65 -7.97
C VAL A 48 10.20 -3.02 -9.30
N GLU A 49 9.84 -2.33 -10.39
CA GLU A 49 10.44 -2.54 -11.70
C GLU A 49 11.93 -2.20 -11.71
N LYS A 50 12.29 -1.03 -11.18
CA LYS A 50 13.66 -0.55 -11.04
C LYS A 50 14.57 -1.49 -10.27
N LEU A 51 14.04 -2.14 -9.22
CA LEU A 51 14.78 -3.09 -8.39
C LEU A 51 14.79 -4.51 -8.99
N GLY A 52 13.96 -4.81 -9.98
CA GLY A 52 13.84 -6.13 -10.59
C GLY A 52 13.27 -7.19 -9.65
N ILE A 53 12.39 -6.79 -8.72
CA ILE A 53 11.87 -7.65 -7.64
C ILE A 53 10.39 -8.05 -7.80
N GLN A 54 9.88 -8.03 -9.04
CA GLN A 54 8.46 -8.29 -9.33
C GLN A 54 8.02 -9.67 -8.81
N LYS A 55 8.87 -10.70 -8.96
CA LYS A 55 8.54 -12.07 -8.57
C LYS A 55 8.51 -12.24 -7.05
N GLU A 56 9.44 -11.58 -6.36
CA GLU A 56 9.56 -11.55 -4.91
C GLU A 56 8.34 -10.87 -4.30
N VAL A 57 7.90 -9.74 -4.87
CA VAL A 57 6.68 -9.05 -4.44
C VAL A 57 5.44 -9.92 -4.67
N GLN A 58 5.34 -10.62 -5.80
CA GLN A 58 4.24 -11.55 -6.08
C GLN A 58 4.24 -12.74 -5.11
N LEU A 59 5.40 -13.29 -4.80
CA LEU A 59 5.54 -14.39 -3.84
C LEU A 59 5.11 -13.95 -2.44
N ALA A 60 5.58 -12.79 -1.98
CA ALA A 60 5.21 -12.25 -0.67
C ALA A 60 3.70 -12.01 -0.54
N LYS A 61 3.02 -11.55 -1.60
CA LYS A 61 1.55 -11.42 -1.62
C LYS A 61 0.86 -12.77 -1.48
N LYS A 62 1.32 -13.78 -2.23
CA LYS A 62 0.77 -15.14 -2.15
C LYS A 62 0.95 -15.75 -0.76
N GLU A 63 2.14 -15.58 -0.15
CA GLU A 63 2.41 -16.08 1.20
C GLU A 63 1.49 -15.42 2.25
N LEU A 64 1.18 -14.14 2.08
CA LEU A 64 0.21 -13.44 2.91
C LEU A 64 -1.21 -14.02 2.76
N ASP A 65 -1.67 -14.22 1.52
CA ASP A 65 -2.99 -14.80 1.24
C ASP A 65 -3.13 -16.22 1.84
N GLU A 66 -2.10 -17.04 1.69
CA GLU A 66 -2.04 -18.39 2.27
C GLU A 66 -2.07 -18.36 3.80
N TYR A 67 -1.35 -17.41 4.42
CA TYR A 67 -1.37 -17.23 5.86
C TYR A 67 -2.76 -16.81 6.38
N GLU A 68 -3.43 -15.88 5.71
CA GLU A 68 -4.77 -15.42 6.09
C GLU A 68 -5.81 -16.54 5.96
N ALA A 69 -5.79 -17.30 4.86
CA ALA A 69 -6.69 -18.44 4.64
C ALA A 69 -6.51 -19.52 5.72
N ASN A 70 -5.28 -19.85 6.10
CA ASN A 70 -4.99 -20.83 7.14
C ASN A 70 -5.47 -20.36 8.53
N LYS A 71 -5.39 -19.05 8.80
CA LYS A 71 -5.88 -18.46 10.06
C LYS A 71 -7.40 -18.54 10.18
N GLU A 72 -8.14 -18.36 9.09
CA GLU A 72 -9.61 -18.50 9.08
C GLU A 72 -10.03 -19.96 9.29
N LEU A 73 -9.41 -20.90 8.58
CA LEU A 73 -9.65 -22.34 8.77
C LEU A 73 -9.41 -22.79 10.23
N ALA A 74 -8.36 -22.27 10.87
CA ALA A 74 -8.06 -22.58 12.27
C ALA A 74 -9.09 -22.02 13.26
N LYS A 75 -9.79 -20.92 12.93
CA LYS A 75 -10.88 -20.37 13.75
C LYS A 75 -12.15 -21.19 13.61
N ASP A 76 -12.47 -21.67 12.41
CA ASP A 76 -13.65 -22.48 12.14
C ASP A 76 -13.58 -23.86 12.82
N ILE A 77 -12.39 -24.44 12.92
CA ILE A 77 -12.15 -25.71 13.64
C ILE A 77 -12.32 -25.54 15.16
N LYS A 78 -11.95 -24.40 15.74
CA LYS A 78 -12.09 -24.12 17.18
C LYS A 78 -13.50 -23.70 17.60
N SER A 79 -14.36 -23.37 16.65
CA SER A 79 -15.73 -22.90 16.89
C SER A 79 -16.78 -24.01 16.74
N LYS A 80 -16.36 -25.24 16.45
CA LYS A 80 -17.17 -26.47 16.43
C LYS A 80 -16.82 -27.35 17.61
#